data_AF-A0A8X6V626-F1
#
_entry.id   AF-A0A8X6V626-F1
#
_cell.length_a   1.000
_cell.length_b   1.000
_cell.length_c   1.000
_cell.angle_alpha   90.00
_cell.angle_beta   90.00
_cell.angle_gamma   90.00
#
_symmetry.space_group_name_H-M   'P 1'
#
loop_
_entity.id
_entity.type
_entity.pdbx_description
1 polymer ?
#
loop_
_entity_poly.entity_id
_entity_poly.type
_entity_poly.pdbx_seq_one_letter_code
_entity_poly.pdbx_strand_id
1 'polypeptide(L)'
;MPFTSHLYPSHIVTLHTSLQAVAVRIHVHSLVTVWCVYLPPNDVVPQVDLNQLVSQLPAPFILLGDFNGHSPLWGHDDTNSRGRQINS
;
A
#
# COMPACT_ATOMS: atom_id res chain seq x y z
N MET A 1 -1.31 -11.29 -14.91
CA MET A 1 -0.83 -10.37 -15.97
C MET A 1 -1.17 -8.95 -15.52
N PRO A 2 -0.20 -8.06 -15.30
CA PRO A 2 -0.50 -6.68 -14.94
C PRO A 2 -1.01 -5.95 -16.18
N PHE A 3 -2.11 -5.20 -16.05
CA PHE A 3 -2.63 -4.33 -17.10
C PHE A 3 -1.82 -3.02 -17.10
N THR A 4 -0.73 -2.98 -17.86
CA THR A 4 0.05 -1.73 -18.02
C THR A 4 -0.29 -1.09 -19.36
N SER A 5 -0.78 0.15 -19.33
CA SER A 5 -0.99 0.96 -20.52
C SER A 5 0.36 1.27 -21.18
N HIS A 6 0.46 1.09 -22.51
CA HIS A 6 1.67 1.45 -23.27
C HIS A 6 1.93 2.97 -23.34
N LEU A 7 0.97 3.80 -22.91
CA LEU A 7 1.07 5.25 -22.93
C LEU A 7 1.92 5.80 -21.78
N TYR A 8 2.10 5.04 -20.70
CA TYR A 8 2.86 5.46 -19.52
C TYR A 8 3.85 4.37 -19.13
N PRO A 9 5.15 4.54 -19.40
CA PRO A 9 6.17 3.57 -19.02
C PRO A 9 6.08 3.26 -17.52
N SER A 10 6.01 1.97 -17.22
CA SER A 10 5.86 1.49 -15.85
C SER A 10 6.83 0.36 -15.56
N HIS A 11 7.36 0.34 -14.34
CA HIS A 11 8.29 -0.67 -13.85
C HIS A 11 7.74 -1.29 -12.57
N ILE A 12 7.65 -2.62 -12.52
CA ILE A 12 7.25 -3.34 -11.30
C ILE A 12 8.35 -3.16 -10.25
N VAL A 13 8.00 -2.76 -9.03
CA VAL A 13 8.97 -2.75 -7.92
C VAL A 13 8.86 -4.07 -7.17
N THR A 14 9.97 -4.80 -7.07
CA THR A 14 9.99 -6.06 -6.32
C THR A 14 9.86 -5.76 -4.83
N LEU A 15 8.90 -6.44 -4.18
CA LEU A 15 8.68 -6.32 -2.75
C LEU A 15 9.12 -7.59 -2.05
N HIS A 16 9.83 -7.42 -0.94
CA HIS A 16 10.19 -8.48 -0.01
C HIS A 16 9.22 -8.41 1.16
N THR A 17 8.07 -9.06 1.00
CA THR A 17 7.01 -9.10 2.00
C THR A 17 6.18 -10.37 1.87
N SER A 18 5.61 -10.82 2.98
CA SER A 18 4.57 -11.86 3.02
C SER A 18 3.15 -11.28 2.80
N LEU A 19 3.01 -9.95 2.85
CA LEU A 19 1.72 -9.27 2.70
C LEU A 19 1.29 -9.24 1.23
N GLN A 20 -0.02 -9.22 1.00
CA GLN A 20 -0.57 -9.12 -0.35
C GLN A 20 -0.43 -7.67 -0.83
N ALA A 21 0.69 -7.39 -1.50
CA ALA A 21 1.03 -6.06 -1.97
C ALA A 21 1.60 -6.10 -3.39
N VAL A 22 1.25 -5.10 -4.19
CA VAL A 22 1.81 -4.87 -5.53
C VAL A 22 2.31 -3.44 -5.64
N ALA A 23 3.44 -3.30 -6.31
CA ALA A 23 4.14 -2.05 -6.49
C ALA A 23 4.43 -1.77 -7.96
N VAL A 24 4.10 -0.58 -8.42
CA VAL A 24 4.46 -0.15 -9.77
C VAL A 24 4.98 1.27 -9.71
N ARG A 25 6.12 1.51 -10.34
CA ARG A 25 6.66 2.84 -10.56
C ARG A 25 6.24 3.30 -11.95
N ILE A 26 5.50 4.39 -12.04
CA ILE A 26 4.90 4.87 -13.28
C ILE A 26 5.43 6.27 -13.57
N HIS A 27 5.77 6.52 -14.83
CA HIS A 27 6.10 7.85 -15.32
C HIS A 27 4.89 8.45 -16.02
N VAL A 28 4.28 9.47 -15.41
CA VAL A 28 3.16 10.22 -16.00
C VAL A 28 3.61 11.63 -16.38
N HIS A 29 3.67 12.54 -15.40
CA HIS A 29 4.33 13.85 -15.52
C HIS A 29 5.60 13.93 -14.65
N SER A 30 5.64 13.11 -13.61
CA SER A 30 6.78 12.85 -12.74
C SER A 30 6.81 11.36 -12.43
N LEU A 31 7.94 10.90 -11.87
CA LEU A 31 8.11 9.51 -11.49
C LEU A 31 7.48 9.28 -10.11
N VAL A 32 6.42 8.47 -10.05
CA VAL A 32 5.71 8.14 -8.81
C VAL A 32 5.64 6.63 -8.62
N THR A 33 5.82 6.17 -7.38
CA THR A 33 5.58 4.78 -7.01
C THR A 33 4.15 4.65 -6.49
N VAL A 34 3.34 3.84 -7.15
CA VAL A 34 1.99 3.48 -6.70
C VAL A 34 2.04 2.10 -6.08
N TRP A 35 1.33 1.97 -4.96
CA TRP A 35 1.34 0.78 -4.16
C TRP A 35 -0.05 0.39 -3.72
N CYS A 36 -0.45 -0.85 -4.00
CA CYS A 36 -1.76 -1.39 -3.66
C CYS A 36 -1.59 -2.56 -2.69
N VAL A 37 -2.18 -2.45 -1.50
CA VAL A 37 -2.11 -3.46 -0.45
C VAL A 37 -3.51 -4.00 -0.14
N TYR A 38 -3.62 -5.31 0.07
CA TYR A 38 -4.79 -5.92 0.65
C TYR A 38 -4.42 -6.56 1.99
N LEU A 39 -5.04 -6.11 3.07
CA LEU A 39 -4.89 -6.70 4.41
C LEU A 39 -6.18 -7.43 4.76
N PRO A 40 -6.21 -8.76 4.80
CA PRO A 40 -7.42 -9.51 5.15
C PRO A 40 -7.94 -9.08 6.54
N PRO A 41 -9.27 -9.03 6.74
CA PRO A 41 -9.88 -8.48 7.95
C PRO A 41 -9.54 -9.27 9.23
N ASN A 42 -9.28 -10.58 9.10
CA ASN A 42 -9.09 -11.48 10.23
C ASN A 42 -7.62 -11.86 10.49
N ASP A 43 -6.69 -11.39 9.65
CA ASP A 43 -5.27 -11.73 9.80
C ASP A 43 -4.61 -10.84 10.84
N VAL A 44 -3.74 -11.40 11.67
CA VAL A 44 -2.87 -10.60 12.54
C VAL A 44 -1.68 -10.16 11.71
N VAL A 45 -1.60 -8.86 11.42
CA VAL A 45 -0.47 -8.25 10.70
C VAL A 45 0.41 -7.51 11.71
N PRO A 46 1.65 -7.95 11.96
CA PRO A 46 2.60 -7.25 12.81
C PRO A 46 2.91 -5.83 12.29
N GLN A 47 3.12 -4.87 13.20
CA GLN A 47 3.56 -3.51 12.82
C GLN A 47 4.89 -3.54 12.06
N VAL A 48 5.79 -4.46 12.43
CA VAL A 48 7.10 -4.58 11.77
C VAL A 48 6.95 -4.92 10.29
N ASP A 49 5.98 -5.75 9.92
CA ASP A 49 5.75 -6.12 8.52
C ASP A 49 5.26 -4.90 7.73
N LEU A 50 4.35 -4.10 8.30
CA LEU A 50 3.90 -2.83 7.68
C LEU A 50 5.03 -1.82 7.56
N ASN A 51 5.88 -1.69 8.58
CA ASN A 51 7.01 -0.77 8.57
C ASN A 51 8.07 -1.18 7.55
N GLN A 52 8.41 -2.47 7.49
CA GLN A 52 9.30 -3.03 6.48
C GLN A 52 8.75 -2.83 5.08
N LEU A 53 7.45 -3.05 4.93
CA LEU A 53 6.72 -2.85 3.71
C LEU A 53 6.85 -1.36 3.27
N VAL A 54 6.51 -0.38 4.11
CA VAL A 54 6.66 1.06 3.79
C VAL A 54 8.12 1.47 3.52
N SER A 55 9.10 0.91 4.24
CA SER A 55 10.53 1.25 4.07
C SER A 55 11.10 0.89 2.69
N GLN A 56 10.43 0.00 1.95
CA GLN A 56 10.85 -0.43 0.62
C GLN A 56 10.41 0.55 -0.48
N LEU A 57 9.60 1.57 -0.15
CA LEU A 57 8.98 2.47 -1.12
C LEU A 57 9.92 3.57 -1.61
N PRO A 58 10.27 3.59 -2.91
CA PRO A 58 11.00 4.71 -3.48
C PRO A 58 10.09 5.94 -3.52
N ALA A 59 10.50 7.02 -2.84
CA ALA A 59 9.80 8.30 -2.88
C ALA A 59 9.89 8.97 -4.28
N PRO A 60 8.89 9.78 -4.67
CA PRO A 60 7.59 9.94 -4.01
C PRO A 60 6.70 8.71 -4.23
N PHE A 61 5.87 8.38 -3.25
CA PHE A 61 4.96 7.24 -3.33
C PHE A 61 3.52 7.59 -2.92
N ILE A 62 2.58 6.80 -3.45
CA ILE A 62 1.18 6.79 -3.06
C ILE A 62 0.88 5.38 -2.56
N LEU A 63 0.44 5.29 -1.32
CA LEU A 63 -0.05 4.06 -0.71
C LEU A 63 -1.59 4.06 -0.80
N LEU A 64 -2.14 3.00 -1.38
CA LEU A 64 -3.58 2.75 -1.44
C LEU A 64 -3.86 1.26 -1.22
N GLY A 65 -5.12 0.91 -1.03
CA GLY A 65 -5.50 -0.47 -0.78
C GLY A 65 -6.76 -0.61 0.04
N ASP A 66 -7.11 -1.85 0.30
CA ASP A 66 -8.10 -2.21 1.32
C ASP A 66 -7.36 -2.75 2.54
N PHE A 67 -7.33 -1.92 3.57
CA PHE A 67 -6.62 -2.22 4.80
C PHE A 67 -7.48 -2.94 5.82
N ASN A 68 -8.81 -3.04 5.61
CA ASN A 68 -9.77 -3.47 6.62
C ASN A 68 -9.63 -2.74 7.98
N GLY A 69 -9.17 -1.48 7.92
CA GLY A 69 -9.02 -0.58 9.06
C GLY A 69 -10.17 0.41 9.13
N HIS A 70 -10.74 0.59 10.32
CA HIS A 70 -11.73 1.64 10.57
C HIS A 70 -11.02 2.83 11.23
N SER A 71 -11.29 4.04 10.75
CA SER A 71 -10.78 5.27 11.35
C SER A 71 -11.63 6.46 10.88
N PRO A 72 -11.87 7.46 11.76
CA PRO A 72 -12.44 8.73 11.35
C PRO A 72 -11.59 9.47 10.29
N LEU A 73 -10.29 9.19 10.21
CA LEU A 73 -9.41 9.78 9.19
C LEU A 73 -9.84 9.47 7.74
N TRP A 74 -10.55 8.37 7.53
CA TRP A 74 -11.10 7.98 6.24
C TRP A 74 -12.61 7.69 6.30
N GLY A 75 -13.31 8.33 7.24
CA GLY A 75 -14.77 8.43 7.23
C GLY A 75 -15.53 7.31 7.94
N HIS A 76 -14.89 6.54 8.83
CA HIS A 76 -15.59 5.61 9.72
C HIS A 76 -15.87 6.25 11.09
N ASP A 77 -16.99 5.91 11.73
CA ASP A 77 -17.40 6.52 13.01
C ASP A 77 -16.56 6.07 14.22
N ASP A 78 -15.80 4.98 14.06
CA ASP A 78 -14.95 4.41 15.10
C ASP A 78 -13.53 4.10 14.59
N THR A 79 -12.65 3.71 15.51
CA THR A 79 -11.30 3.25 15.18
C THR A 79 -11.07 1.83 15.70
N ASN A 80 -10.88 0.88 14.80
CA ASN A 80 -10.54 -0.50 15.17
C ASN A 80 -9.02 -0.67 15.39
N SER A 81 -8.57 -1.87 15.78
CA SER A 81 -7.14 -2.15 16.01
C SER A 81 -6.28 -1.89 14.77
N ARG A 82 -6.77 -2.30 13.60
CA ARG A 82 -6.11 -2.11 12.31
C ARG A 82 -6.00 -0.64 11.92
N GLY A 83 -7.05 0.16 12.11
CA GLY A 83 -7.03 1.59 11.83
C GLY A 83 -6.04 2.33 12.73
N ARG A 84 -5.97 1.99 14.03
CA ARG A 84 -4.93 2.52 14.92
C ARG A 84 -3.51 2.23 14.41
N GLN A 85 -3.30 1.03 13.88
CA GLN A 85 -2.01 0.57 13.36
C GLN A 85 -1.55 1.30 12.10
N ILE A 86 -2.49 1.73 11.25
CA ILE A 86 -2.20 2.48 10.02
C ILE A 86 -1.99 3.96 10.30
N ASN A 87 -2.65 4.48 11.33
CA ASN A 87 -2.51 5.87 11.76
C ASN A 87 -1.19 6.17 12.51
N SER A 88 -0.48 5.12 12.97
CA SER A 88 0.73 5.23 13.81
C SER A 88 2.01 5.29 12.99
#